data_AF-A0A821WM67-F1
#
_entry.id   AF-A0A821WM67-F1
#
_cell.length_a   1.000
_cell.length_b   1.000
_cell.length_c   1.000
_cell.angle_alpha   90.00
_cell.angle_beta   90.00
_cell.angle_gamma   90.00
#
_symmetry.space_group_name_H-M   'P 1'
#
loop_
_entity.id
_entity.type
_entity.pdbx_description
1 polymer ?
#
loop_
_entity_poly.entity_id
_entity_poly.type
_entity_poly.pdbx_seq_one_letter_code
_entity_poly.pdbx_strand_id
1 'polypeptide(L)' 'MKSKDLQNIVLSKYQNGDTPTKNFRDLNGGIGLRTIKRWCQMILQSGSITLSSPPGCPRLARTKG' A
#
# COMPACT_ATOMS: atom_id res chain seq x y z
N MET A 1 -5.55 -10.63 10.18
CA MET A 1 -5.65 -9.15 10.14
C MET A 1 -6.23 -8.74 8.80
N LYS A 2 -7.26 -7.88 8.76
CA LYS A 2 -7.89 -7.51 7.48
C LYS A 2 -7.02 -6.45 6.80
N SER A 3 -7.04 -6.43 5.45
CA SER A 3 -6.22 -5.47 4.67
C SER A 3 -6.51 -3.99 5.01
N LYS A 4 -7.70 -3.69 5.53
CA LYS A 4 -8.09 -2.34 5.95
C LYS A 4 -7.43 -1.91 7.28
N ASP A 5 -7.21 -2.85 8.20
CA ASP A 5 -6.51 -2.57 9.46
C ASP A 5 -5.06 -2.17 9.19
N LEU A 6 -4.40 -2.87 8.26
CA LEU A 6 -3.03 -2.57 7.84
C LEU A 6 -2.91 -1.19 7.19
N GLN A 7 -3.89 -0.79 6.37
CA GLN A 7 -3.92 0.55 5.77
C GLN A 7 -4.04 1.63 6.83
N ASN A 8 -4.95 1.47 7.80
CA ASN A 8 -5.12 2.44 8.88
C ASN A 8 -3.84 2.58 9.72
N ILE A 9 -3.13 1.48 9.98
CA ILE A 9 -1.85 1.52 10.70
C ILE A 9 -0.79 2.27 9.90
N VAL A 10 -0.65 1.99 8.60
CA VAL A 10 0.33 2.71 7.77
C VAL A 10 -0.02 4.19 7.66
N LEU A 11 -1.30 4.54 7.55
CA LEU A 11 -1.76 5.92 7.54
C LEU A 11 -1.43 6.65 8.85
N SER A 12 -1.77 6.07 9.99
CA SER A 12 -1.50 6.66 11.30
C SER A 12 0.00 6.82 11.55
N LYS A 13 0.82 5.81 11.23
CA LYS A 13 2.28 5.91 11.34
C LYS A 13 2.86 6.99 10.43
N TYR A 14 2.38 7.08 9.19
CA TYR A 14 2.81 8.12 8.26
C TYR A 14 2.46 9.54 8.78
N GLN A 15 1.27 9.73 9.34
CA GLN A 15 0.87 11.00 9.97
C GLN A 15 1.73 11.35 11.19
N ASN A 16 2.21 10.34 11.93
CA ASN A 16 3.17 10.52 13.02
C ASN A 16 4.61 10.81 12.53
N GLY A 17 4.85 10.89 11.22
CA GLY A 17 6.15 11.16 10.63
C GLY A 17 7.05 9.93 10.46
N ASP A 18 6.50 8.71 10.61
CA ASP A 18 7.28 7.49 10.43
C ASP A 18 7.64 7.27 8.95
N THR A 19 8.88 6.84 8.72
CA THR A 19 9.36 6.51 7.37
C THR A 19 8.79 5.17 6.89
N PRO A 20 8.66 4.98 5.55
CA PRO A 20 8.19 3.71 4.97
C PRO A 20 8.99 2.48 5.42
N THR A 21 10.28 2.67 5.69
CA THR A 21 11.20 1.62 6.14
C THR A 21 10.94 1.20 7.59
N LYS A 22 10.56 2.15 8.45
CA LYS A 22 10.15 1.88 9.84
C LYS A 22 8.81 1.13 9.86
N ASN A 23 7.86 1.58 9.05
CA ASN A 23 6.57 0.88 8.87
C ASN A 23 6.75 -0.56 8.38
N PHE A 24 7.70 -0.80 7.48
CA PHE A 24 8.03 -2.15 6.99
C PHE A 24 8.54 -3.08 8.10
N ARG A 25 9.42 -2.57 8.96
CA ARG A 25 9.95 -3.32 10.11
C ARG A 25 8.87 -3.59 11.15
N ASP A 26 8.04 -2.59 11.45
CA ASP A 26 6.95 -2.73 12.44
C ASP A 26 5.87 -3.71 12.00
N LEU A 27 5.64 -3.83 10.69
CA LEU A 27 4.75 -4.83 10.12
C LEU A 27 5.39 -6.21 9.95
N ASN A 28 6.63 -6.39 10.42
CA ASN A 28 7.41 -7.63 10.32
C ASN A 28 7.44 -8.23 8.90
N GLY A 29 7.48 -7.39 7.87
CA GLY A 29 7.42 -7.83 6.48
C GLY A 29 6.06 -8.37 6.00
N GLY A 30 5.00 -8.27 6.82
CA GLY A 30 3.64 -8.66 6.44
C GLY A 30 3.09 -7.88 5.24
N ILE A 31 3.70 -6.73 4.92
CA ILE A 31 3.50 -6.00 3.66
C ILE A 31 4.87 -5.68 3.06
N GLY A 32 5.03 -5.91 1.76
CA GLY A 32 6.26 -5.55 1.05
C GLY A 32 6.56 -4.05 1.10
N LEU A 33 7.83 -3.68 1.25
CA LEU A 33 8.29 -2.28 1.29
C LEU A 33 7.81 -1.45 0.09
N ARG A 34 7.71 -2.07 -1.10
CA ARG A 34 7.20 -1.42 -2.31
C ARG A 34 5.74 -0.98 -2.16
N THR A 35 4.91 -1.81 -1.52
CA THR A 35 3.50 -1.50 -1.24
C THR A 35 3.39 -0.36 -0.24
N ILE A 36 4.21 -0.38 0.82
CA ILE A 36 4.22 0.70 1.82
C ILE A 36 4.64 2.03 1.19
N LYS A 37 5.70 2.04 0.38
CA LYS A 37 6.11 3.26 -0.37
C LYS A 37 4.99 3.79 -1.25
N ARG A 38 4.30 2.90 -1.98
CA ARG A 38 3.16 3.28 -2.82
C ARG A 38 2.04 3.91 -1.99
N TRP A 39 1.71 3.33 -0.85
CA TRP A 39 0.69 3.89 0.06
C TRP A 39 1.10 5.25 0.61
N CYS A 40 2.34 5.44 1.04
CA CYS A 40 2.84 6.74 1.48
C CYS A 40 2.75 7.80 0.37
N GLN A 41 3.03 7.45 -0.89
CA GLN A 41 2.83 8.36 -2.02
C GLN A 41 1.35 8.72 -2.22
N MET A 42 0.43 7.75 -2.09
CA MET A 42 -1.01 8.01 -2.19
C MET A 42 -1.51 8.93 -1.06
N ILE A 43 -1.00 8.75 0.16
CA ILE A 43 -1.31 9.64 1.28
C ILE A 43 -0.81 11.05 0.98
N LEU A 44 0.40 11.21 0.44
CA LEU A 44 0.93 12.53 0.08
C LEU A 44 0.10 13.22 -1.01
N GLN A 45 -0.44 12.47 -1.96
CA GLN A 45 -1.24 13.01 -3.07
C GLN A 45 -2.71 13.27 -2.69
N SER A 46 -3.32 12.38 -1.90
CA SER A 46 -4.78 12.30 -1.71
C SER A 46 -5.22 12.31 -0.25
N GLY A 47 -4.30 12.32 0.71
CA GLY A 47 -4.60 12.23 2.15
C GLY A 47 -5.13 10.87 2.61
N SER A 48 -5.30 9.90 1.70
CA SER A 48 -5.87 8.58 2.00
C SER A 48 -5.20 7.46 1.20
N ILE A 49 -5.26 6.24 1.75
CA ILE A 49 -4.89 5.03 1.02
C ILE A 49 -6.15 4.49 0.35
N THR A 50 -6.44 4.96 -0.85
CA THR A 50 -7.54 4.43 -1.66
C THR A 50 -7.02 3.24 -2.46
N LEU A 51 -7.08 2.04 -1.89
CA LEU A 51 -6.95 0.80 -2.68
C LEU A 51 -8.24 0.55 -3.47
N SER A 52 -8.59 1.47 -4.36
CA SER A 52 -9.45 1.13 -5.50
C SER A 52 -8.58 0.31 -6.45
N SER A 53 -8.40 -0.97 -6.15
CA SER A 53 -8.18 -1.89 -7.26
C SER A 53 -9.47 -1.82 -8.09
N PRO A 54 -9.48 -1.37 -9.34
CA PRO A 54 -10.48 -1.91 -10.23
C PRO A 54 -10.27 -3.45 -10.21
N PRO A 55 -11.33 -4.26 -10.13
CA PRO A 55 -11.22 -5.69 -10.35
C PRO A 55 -10.89 -5.89 -11.83
N GLY A 56 -9.61 -5.79 -12.19
CA GLY A 56 -9.22 -5.85 -13.59
C GLY A 56 -7.94 -5.11 -13.90
N CYS A 57 -6.81 -5.68 -13.51
CA CYS A 57 -5.85 -5.90 -14.58
C CYS A 57 -6.29 -7.21 -15.23
N PRO A 58 -6.99 -7.20 -16.39
CA PRO A 58 -6.93 -8.37 -17.21
C PRO A 58 -5.44 -8.58 -17.45
N ARG A 59 -4.91 -9.73 -17.00
CA ARG A 59 -3.70 -10.25 -17.61
C ARG A 59 -3.99 -10.17 -19.10
N LEU A 60 -3.33 -9.26 -19.81
CA LEU A 60 -3.36 -9.27 -21.27
C LEU A 60 -2.77 -10.63 -21.63
N ALA A 61 -3.67 -11.60 -21.84
CA ALA A 61 -3.32 -12.87 -22.40
C ALA A 61 -2.74 -12.52 -23.76
N ARG A 62 -1.42 -12.66 -23.87
CA ARG A 62 -0.68 -12.48 -25.10
C ARG A 62 -1.20 -13.55 -26.07
N THR A 63 -2.21 -13.22 -26.85
CA THR A 63 -2.63 -14.02 -28.01
C THR A 63 -1.49 -13.94 -29.00
N LYS A 64 -0.72 -15.03 -29.09
CA LYS A 64 0.12 -15.30 -30.26
C LYS A 64 -0.84 -15.68 -31.39
N GLY A 65 -0.99 -14.79 -32.36
CA GLY A 65 -1.44 -15.18 -33.70
C GLY A 65 -0.34 -15.91 -34.45
#